data_AF-Q09D17-F1
#
_entry.id   AF-Q09D17-F1
#
_cell.length_a   1.000
_cell.length_b   1.000
_cell.length_c   1.000
_cell.angle_alpha   90.00
_cell.angle_beta   90.00
_cell.angle_gamma   90.00
#
_symmetry.space_group_name_H-M   'P 1'
#
loop_
_entity.id
_entity.type
_entity.pdbx_description
1 polymer ?
#
loop_
_entity_poly.entity_id
_entity_poly.type
_entity_poly.pdbx_seq_one_letter_code
_entity_poly.pdbx_strand_id
1 'polypeptide(L)'
;MLEWNLASYLNRGVEVLLRRAFGLSFAAAAGLLLATVAVAPQQALAAVTICPGQIADNTGTANAADAINACIVSTPTNGTLSLPVGTYRLDVPVVVARSNITIKTSGTTTASGICEVSTACAVLKASDTFYNATTFPSVSEHNGMFVINGNNVTIDHLVFDGNRSGRIASQGAPAYRALCRATFPGLEGYTFGRNVLAVGENGSNRTIQYSVSKNAMCGTALGWGGANAKVVSNYVYNNGSPFPIDSALISDGITIGTVSNGDISSNIVADSTDVDIIIGGATNNSRMQNNQIIHNGYPAFAGIMLTNWQALAATPTKADFRGFDVSGNSINCYSFCDIGMQLGVLTWVYNSNWQNAVFMGGNVHHNTINTAKQGINVSGAGDGNYAMRLADNTINTTYNPSTPLIVVPGSLCPNPRPTGKLNVYGLWTENVIWFQNNQDMDMDMITAWHKCY
;
A
#
# COMPACT_ATOMS: atom_id res chain seq x y z
N MET A 1 30.10 16.94 25.02
CA MET A 1 31.23 17.87 24.76
C MET A 1 31.28 18.07 23.25
N LEU A 2 31.33 19.34 22.83
CA LEU A 2 31.23 19.88 21.46
C LEU A 2 29.80 20.15 20.94
N GLU A 3 29.33 21.32 21.35
CA GLU A 3 28.34 22.18 20.69
C GLU A 3 28.84 22.65 19.32
N TRP A 4 27.94 22.78 18.34
CA TRP A 4 28.09 23.75 17.25
C TRP A 4 26.75 24.48 17.02
N ASN A 5 26.85 25.80 16.92
CA ASN A 5 25.79 26.78 17.01
C ASN A 5 25.61 27.50 15.66
N LEU A 6 24.37 27.86 15.36
CA LEU A 6 23.88 29.00 14.57
C LEU A 6 24.29 29.27 13.10
N ALA A 7 23.23 29.37 12.27
CA ALA A 7 22.88 30.51 11.41
C ALA A 7 23.78 30.90 10.22
N SER A 8 23.24 30.75 9.00
CA SER A 8 23.32 31.75 7.93
C SER A 8 22.36 31.40 6.78
N TYR A 9 21.94 32.42 6.03
CA TYR A 9 21.08 32.42 4.83
C TYR A 9 19.57 32.68 5.00
N LEU A 10 19.28 33.92 5.43
CA LEU A 10 18.17 34.72 4.91
C LEU A 10 18.75 35.93 4.16
N ASN A 11 18.03 36.39 3.13
CA ASN A 11 18.15 37.61 2.33
C ASN A 11 19.13 37.67 1.14
N ARG A 12 18.54 37.64 -0.08
CA ARG A 12 18.77 38.48 -1.28
C ARG A 12 17.77 38.00 -2.35
N GLY A 13 16.95 38.80 -3.02
CA GLY A 13 16.75 40.24 -3.05
C GLY A 13 15.45 40.56 -3.80
N VAL A 14 14.91 41.74 -3.50
CA VAL A 14 13.74 42.36 -4.14
C VAL A 14 14.22 43.28 -5.27
N GLU A 15 13.35 43.45 -6.28
CA GLU A 15 13.22 44.60 -7.20
C GLU A 15 14.06 44.67 -8.51
N VAL A 16 13.38 44.69 -9.67
CA VAL A 16 13.15 45.86 -10.57
C VAL A 16 12.79 45.46 -12.03
N LEU A 17 11.82 46.20 -12.62
CA LEU A 17 11.45 46.49 -14.04
C LEU A 17 10.12 45.89 -14.56
N LEU A 18 8.98 46.59 -14.53
CA LEU A 18 8.48 47.75 -15.32
C LEU A 18 8.10 47.47 -16.81
N ARG A 19 6.78 47.58 -17.05
CA ARG A 19 6.05 48.24 -18.17
C ARG A 19 6.23 47.76 -19.62
N ARG A 20 5.11 47.32 -20.20
CA ARG A 20 4.49 47.74 -21.51
C ARG A 20 3.09 47.09 -21.57
N ALA A 21 1.98 47.81 -21.35
CA ALA A 21 1.29 48.77 -22.21
C ALA A 21 0.75 48.16 -23.53
N PHE A 22 -0.53 47.74 -23.53
CA PHE A 22 -1.54 47.78 -24.60
C PHE A 22 -2.82 47.24 -23.90
N GLY A 23 -3.94 47.94 -23.73
CA GLY A 23 -4.57 48.94 -24.60
C GLY A 23 -5.69 48.27 -25.38
N LEU A 24 -6.79 47.89 -24.73
CA LEU A 24 -8.06 47.58 -25.39
C LEU A 24 -9.24 47.71 -24.40
N SER A 25 -9.97 48.81 -24.56
CA SER A 25 -11.22 49.11 -23.89
C SER A 25 -12.36 48.42 -24.63
N PHE A 26 -13.04 47.47 -23.99
CA PHE A 26 -14.38 47.05 -24.39
C PHE A 26 -15.36 47.54 -23.33
N ALA A 27 -16.13 48.57 -23.70
CA ALA A 27 -17.34 48.95 -22.98
C ALA A 27 -18.42 47.93 -23.32
N ALA A 28 -18.70 47.00 -22.41
CA ALA A 28 -19.88 46.14 -22.46
C ALA A 28 -20.89 46.66 -21.42
N ALA A 29 -22.07 47.05 -21.92
CA ALA A 29 -23.18 47.52 -21.12
C ALA A 29 -23.63 46.44 -20.12
N ALA A 30 -23.54 46.75 -18.83
CA ALA A 30 -24.07 45.92 -17.76
C ALA A 30 -25.59 46.08 -17.67
N GLY A 31 -26.31 45.22 -18.39
CA GLY A 31 -27.73 44.96 -18.13
C GLY A 31 -27.86 44.06 -16.90
N LEU A 32 -28.27 44.64 -15.78
CA LEU A 32 -28.51 43.92 -14.53
C LEU A 32 -29.82 43.12 -14.63
N LEU A 33 -29.75 41.90 -15.18
CA LEU A 33 -30.82 40.92 -15.10
C LEU A 33 -30.77 40.23 -13.73
N LEU A 34 -31.68 40.61 -12.84
CA LEU A 34 -31.99 39.87 -11.62
C LEU A 34 -32.70 38.57 -12.00
N ALA A 35 -31.94 37.56 -12.40
CA ALA A 35 -32.45 36.20 -12.50
C ALA A 35 -32.65 35.68 -11.07
N THR A 36 -33.90 35.56 -10.64
CA THR A 36 -34.26 34.77 -9.46
C THR A 36 -33.87 33.33 -9.73
N VAL A 37 -32.69 32.93 -9.26
CA VAL A 37 -32.25 31.54 -9.26
C VAL A 37 -33.22 30.78 -8.36
N ALA A 38 -34.17 30.08 -8.97
CA ALA A 38 -34.98 29.10 -8.26
C ALA A 38 -34.00 28.05 -7.72
N VAL A 39 -33.76 28.09 -6.41
CA VAL A 39 -33.01 27.05 -5.71
C VAL A 39 -33.80 25.76 -5.90
N ALA A 40 -33.29 24.87 -6.74
CA ALA A 40 -33.89 23.57 -6.94
C ALA A 40 -34.05 22.90 -5.57
N PRO A 41 -35.19 22.25 -5.28
CA PRO A 41 -35.41 21.60 -4.00
C PRO A 41 -34.25 20.64 -3.74
N GLN A 42 -33.51 20.89 -2.66
CA GLN A 42 -32.41 20.06 -2.23
C GLN A 42 -32.96 18.64 -2.04
N GLN A 43 -32.56 17.72 -2.93
CA GLN A 43 -32.96 16.32 -2.84
C GLN A 43 -32.64 15.84 -1.42
N ALA A 44 -33.66 15.31 -0.73
CA ALA A 44 -33.46 14.75 0.60
C ALA A 44 -32.36 13.66 0.49
N LEU A 45 -31.26 13.86 1.21
CA LEU A 45 -30.16 12.92 1.26
C LEU A 45 -30.70 11.54 1.68
N ALA A 46 -30.30 10.47 0.99
CA ALA A 46 -30.71 9.13 1.41
C ALA A 46 -30.02 8.81 2.74
N ALA A 47 -30.77 8.95 3.82
CA ALA A 47 -30.33 8.70 5.18
C ALA A 47 -30.76 7.29 5.61
N VAL A 48 -29.80 6.49 6.09
CA VAL A 48 -30.06 5.15 6.61
C VAL A 48 -29.61 5.04 8.06
N THR A 49 -30.39 4.32 8.86
CA THR A 49 -29.97 3.95 10.22
C THR A 49 -28.85 2.91 10.14
N ILE A 50 -27.69 3.22 10.71
CA ILE A 50 -26.51 2.32 10.71
C ILE A 50 -26.28 1.62 12.05
N CYS A 51 -26.80 2.19 13.15
CA CYS A 51 -26.95 1.55 14.46
C CYS A 51 -27.98 2.35 15.30
N PRO A 52 -28.42 1.87 16.48
CA PRO A 52 -29.41 2.58 17.30
C PRO A 52 -29.02 4.04 17.58
N GLY A 53 -29.86 4.98 17.15
CA GLY A 53 -29.64 6.41 17.33
C GLY A 53 -28.66 7.07 16.35
N GLN A 54 -28.10 6.34 15.38
CA GLN A 54 -27.17 6.87 14.40
C GLN A 54 -27.71 6.71 12.98
N ILE A 55 -27.69 7.82 12.23
CA ILE A 55 -28.10 7.89 10.82
C ILE A 55 -26.89 8.38 10.02
N ALA A 56 -26.66 7.79 8.87
CA ALA A 56 -25.63 8.21 7.93
C ALA A 56 -26.19 8.36 6.52
N ASP A 57 -25.58 9.24 5.73
CA ASP A 57 -25.82 9.32 4.29
C ASP A 57 -25.09 8.16 3.60
N ASN A 58 -25.83 7.29 2.92
CA ASN A 58 -25.29 6.17 2.15
C ASN A 58 -25.24 6.45 0.63
N THR A 59 -25.41 7.70 0.21
CA THR A 59 -25.20 8.14 -1.19
C THR A 59 -23.78 8.64 -1.45
N GLY A 60 -23.04 9.00 -0.39
CA GLY A 60 -21.68 9.54 -0.47
C GLY A 60 -21.65 11.07 -0.64
N THR A 61 -22.77 11.76 -0.43
CA THR A 61 -22.85 13.23 -0.57
C THR A 61 -22.32 13.93 0.68
N ALA A 62 -22.76 13.49 1.86
CA ALA A 62 -22.42 14.02 3.18
C ALA A 62 -21.48 13.10 3.95
N ASN A 63 -20.75 13.69 4.91
CA ASN A 63 -19.84 12.95 5.79
C ASN A 63 -20.61 11.91 6.63
N ALA A 64 -20.12 10.67 6.64
CA ALA A 64 -20.65 9.57 7.44
C ALA A 64 -19.68 9.13 8.56
N ALA A 65 -18.46 9.68 8.60
CA ALA A 65 -17.41 9.21 9.50
C ALA A 65 -17.80 9.31 10.99
N ASP A 66 -18.43 10.40 11.41
CA ASP A 66 -18.80 10.62 12.81
C ASP A 66 -19.85 9.60 13.29
N ALA A 67 -20.88 9.36 12.48
CA ALA A 67 -21.92 8.37 12.77
C ALA A 67 -21.34 6.94 12.83
N ILE A 68 -20.42 6.60 11.92
CA ILE A 68 -19.73 5.29 11.91
C ILE A 68 -18.85 5.14 13.16
N ASN A 69 -18.07 6.16 13.51
CA ASN A 69 -17.25 6.16 14.73
C ASN A 69 -18.12 6.02 15.98
N ALA A 70 -19.25 6.72 16.06
CA ALA A 70 -20.21 6.57 17.16
C ALA A 70 -20.76 5.13 17.24
N CYS A 71 -21.09 4.52 16.11
CA CYS A 71 -21.54 3.13 16.07
C CYS A 71 -20.48 2.12 16.51
N ILE A 72 -19.22 2.33 16.14
CA ILE A 72 -18.10 1.49 16.61
C ILE A 72 -17.99 1.58 18.14
N VAL A 73 -18.10 2.78 18.70
CA VAL A 73 -18.08 3.03 20.15
C VAL A 73 -19.31 2.42 20.85
N SER A 74 -20.47 2.35 20.22
CA SER A 74 -21.67 1.75 20.82
C SER A 74 -21.80 0.24 20.60
N THR A 75 -21.04 -0.34 19.66
CA THR A 75 -21.12 -1.78 19.34
C THR A 75 -20.69 -2.59 20.57
N PRO A 76 -21.52 -3.49 21.11
CA PRO A 76 -21.15 -4.31 22.27
C PRO A 76 -19.91 -5.16 22.01
N THR A 77 -19.22 -5.58 23.08
CA THR A 77 -18.17 -6.61 22.98
C THR A 77 -18.77 -7.90 22.40
N ASN A 78 -18.08 -8.54 21.47
CA ASN A 78 -18.54 -9.63 20.61
C ASN A 78 -19.72 -9.25 19.68
N GLY A 79 -20.03 -7.95 19.59
CA GLY A 79 -21.08 -7.42 18.73
C GLY A 79 -20.63 -7.27 17.28
N THR A 80 -21.63 -7.00 16.44
CA THR A 80 -21.42 -6.75 15.01
C THR A 80 -22.02 -5.40 14.63
N LEU A 81 -21.22 -4.54 14.02
CA LEU A 81 -21.70 -3.37 13.27
C LEU A 81 -21.95 -3.79 11.82
N SER A 82 -23.22 -3.76 11.40
CA SER A 82 -23.62 -4.11 10.03
C SER A 82 -24.05 -2.85 9.28
N LEU A 83 -23.23 -2.39 8.35
CA LEU A 83 -23.53 -1.23 7.51
C LEU A 83 -24.43 -1.66 6.34
N PRO A 84 -25.58 -1.01 6.09
CA PRO A 84 -26.35 -1.20 4.86
C PRO A 84 -25.48 -0.92 3.62
N VAL A 85 -25.80 -1.56 2.50
CA VAL A 85 -25.17 -1.26 1.21
C VAL A 85 -25.35 0.22 0.86
N GLY A 86 -24.30 0.82 0.30
CA GLY A 86 -24.27 2.23 -0.10
C GLY A 86 -22.85 2.79 -0.04
N THR A 87 -22.70 4.05 -0.42
CA THR A 87 -21.43 4.78 -0.34
C THR A 87 -21.47 5.75 0.84
N TYR A 88 -20.49 5.64 1.72
CA TYR A 88 -20.33 6.46 2.90
C TYR A 88 -19.08 7.31 2.71
N ARG A 89 -19.28 8.62 2.51
CA ARG A 89 -18.16 9.56 2.37
C ARG A 89 -17.52 9.78 3.74
N LEU A 90 -16.19 9.71 3.78
CA LEU A 90 -15.40 9.96 4.97
C LEU A 90 -14.62 11.26 4.79
N ASP A 91 -14.87 12.25 5.65
CA ASP A 91 -14.06 13.48 5.71
C ASP A 91 -12.92 13.36 6.73
N VAL A 92 -13.05 12.44 7.69
CA VAL A 92 -12.07 12.16 8.75
C VAL A 92 -11.88 10.65 8.91
N PRO A 93 -10.76 10.19 9.50
CA PRO A 93 -10.52 8.77 9.70
C PRO A 93 -11.62 8.08 10.52
N VAL A 94 -11.90 6.83 10.18
CA VAL A 94 -12.67 5.92 11.03
C VAL A 94 -11.69 5.11 11.87
N VAL A 95 -11.88 5.11 13.19
CA VAL A 95 -10.94 4.48 14.14
C VAL A 95 -11.61 3.37 14.92
N VAL A 96 -11.15 2.15 14.71
CA VAL A 96 -11.56 0.95 15.43
C VAL A 96 -10.64 0.73 16.63
N ALA A 97 -10.84 1.52 17.68
CA ALA A 97 -10.14 1.34 18.95
C ALA A 97 -10.68 0.16 19.79
N ARG A 98 -11.89 -0.32 19.46
CA ARG A 98 -12.57 -1.37 20.19
C ARG A 98 -12.07 -2.76 19.80
N SER A 99 -11.94 -3.63 20.80
CA SER A 99 -11.59 -5.04 20.60
C SER A 99 -12.82 -5.95 20.59
N ASN A 100 -12.69 -7.14 20.00
CA ASN A 100 -13.73 -8.18 19.93
C ASN A 100 -15.00 -7.69 19.24
N ILE A 101 -14.89 -7.11 18.04
CA ILE A 101 -16.06 -6.72 17.26
C ILE A 101 -15.90 -7.14 15.81
N THR A 102 -17.03 -7.29 15.13
CA THR A 102 -17.09 -7.45 13.68
C THR A 102 -17.68 -6.20 13.05
N ILE A 103 -17.10 -5.73 11.95
CA ILE A 103 -17.66 -4.65 11.13
C ILE A 103 -17.84 -5.23 9.72
N LYS A 104 -19.07 -5.18 9.21
CA LYS A 104 -19.42 -5.81 7.94
C LYS A 104 -20.50 -5.08 7.16
N THR A 105 -20.67 -5.45 5.90
CA THR A 105 -21.90 -5.13 5.16
C THR A 105 -23.08 -5.97 5.65
N SER A 106 -24.24 -5.36 5.79
CA SER A 106 -25.48 -6.02 6.17
C SER A 106 -25.93 -7.04 5.12
N GLY A 107 -26.36 -8.23 5.57
CA GLY A 107 -26.87 -9.30 4.70
C GLY A 107 -25.81 -10.15 4.00
N THR A 108 -24.51 -9.84 4.14
CA THR A 108 -23.46 -10.65 3.52
C THR A 108 -23.11 -11.88 4.35
N THR A 109 -22.68 -12.93 3.67
CA THR A 109 -22.17 -14.19 4.24
C THR A 109 -20.92 -14.61 3.48
N THR A 110 -20.18 -15.61 3.96
CA THR A 110 -19.00 -16.13 3.22
C THR A 110 -19.35 -16.63 1.82
N ALA A 111 -20.58 -17.13 1.61
CA ALA A 111 -21.07 -17.54 0.30
C ALA A 111 -21.32 -16.37 -0.67
N SER A 112 -21.32 -15.12 -0.19
CA SER A 112 -21.50 -13.91 -1.00
C SER A 112 -20.26 -13.61 -1.88
N GLY A 113 -19.10 -14.17 -1.54
CA GLY A 113 -17.83 -13.93 -2.24
C GLY A 113 -17.31 -12.49 -2.06
N ILE A 114 -16.34 -12.09 -2.87
CA ILE A 114 -15.62 -10.82 -2.69
C ILE A 114 -16.51 -9.63 -3.12
N CYS A 115 -16.49 -8.54 -2.35
CA CYS A 115 -17.11 -7.27 -2.75
C CYS A 115 -16.67 -6.83 -4.15
N GLU A 116 -17.56 -6.18 -4.89
CA GLU A 116 -17.36 -5.69 -6.28
C GLU A 116 -17.12 -6.78 -7.35
N VAL A 117 -16.75 -7.99 -6.95
CA VAL A 117 -16.62 -9.14 -7.84
C VAL A 117 -17.93 -9.92 -7.91
N SER A 118 -18.51 -10.26 -6.76
CA SER A 118 -19.70 -11.10 -6.67
C SER A 118 -20.82 -10.50 -5.82
N THR A 119 -20.54 -9.46 -5.03
CA THR A 119 -21.52 -8.86 -4.10
C THR A 119 -21.39 -7.34 -4.00
N ALA A 120 -22.54 -6.66 -3.87
CA ALA A 120 -22.61 -5.24 -3.54
C ALA A 120 -22.39 -5.02 -2.03
N CYS A 121 -21.54 -4.06 -1.68
CA CYS A 121 -21.10 -3.83 -0.31
C CYS A 121 -21.24 -2.37 0.12
N ALA A 122 -21.11 -2.12 1.42
CA ALA A 122 -20.86 -0.79 1.95
C ALA A 122 -19.48 -0.29 1.49
N VAL A 123 -19.45 0.87 0.85
CA VAL A 123 -18.26 1.54 0.34
C VAL A 123 -17.91 2.69 1.26
N LEU A 124 -16.76 2.59 1.94
CA LEU A 124 -16.17 3.66 2.71
C LEU A 124 -15.22 4.44 1.80
N LYS A 125 -15.63 5.65 1.39
CA LYS A 125 -14.93 6.45 0.39
C LYS A 125 -14.35 7.72 0.99
N ALA A 126 -13.05 7.93 0.87
CA ALA A 126 -12.42 9.20 1.26
C ALA A 126 -13.04 10.36 0.46
N SER A 127 -13.29 11.49 1.11
CA SER A 127 -13.71 12.68 0.39
C SER A 127 -12.59 13.28 -0.45
N ASP A 128 -12.96 14.14 -1.38
CA ASP A 128 -12.00 14.85 -2.23
C ASP A 128 -11.02 15.68 -1.39
N THR A 129 -11.46 16.22 -0.25
CA THR A 129 -10.61 17.01 0.65
C THR A 129 -10.04 16.19 1.79
N PHE A 130 -10.16 14.84 1.78
CA PHE A 130 -9.70 14.01 2.88
C PHE A 130 -8.23 14.26 3.19
N TYR A 131 -8.00 14.75 4.40
CA TYR A 131 -6.72 15.22 4.87
C TYR A 131 -6.53 14.83 6.34
N ASN A 132 -5.39 14.20 6.65
CA ASN A 132 -5.12 13.64 7.98
C ASN A 132 -3.99 14.37 8.73
N ALA A 133 -3.48 15.51 8.25
CA ALA A 133 -2.23 16.05 8.82
C ALA A 133 -2.39 16.97 10.04
N THR A 134 -3.59 17.43 10.40
CA THR A 134 -3.76 18.44 11.47
C THR A 134 -4.18 17.89 12.83
N THR A 135 -4.64 16.64 12.93
CA THR A 135 -5.27 16.12 14.16
C THR A 135 -4.43 15.10 14.93
N PHE A 136 -3.26 14.66 14.41
CA PHE A 136 -2.35 13.77 15.14
C PHE A 136 -0.95 14.38 15.24
N PRO A 137 -0.68 15.25 16.24
CA PRO A 137 0.63 15.88 16.45
C PRO A 137 1.71 14.90 16.92
N SER A 138 1.38 13.64 17.18
CA SER A 138 2.33 12.62 17.61
C SER A 138 2.14 11.32 16.84
N VAL A 139 3.27 10.79 16.38
CA VAL A 139 3.61 9.40 16.02
C VAL A 139 3.00 8.82 14.74
N SER A 140 3.84 8.81 13.69
CA SER A 140 4.36 7.65 12.92
C SER A 140 3.45 6.50 12.43
N GLU A 141 2.25 6.30 12.98
CA GLU A 141 1.49 5.05 12.79
C GLU A 141 -0.01 5.26 12.53
N HIS A 142 -0.51 6.49 12.37
CA HIS A 142 -1.96 6.78 12.44
C HIS A 142 -2.63 7.29 11.16
N ASN A 143 -2.04 7.07 9.98
CA ASN A 143 -2.44 7.82 8.80
C ASN A 143 -3.29 7.08 7.75
N GLY A 144 -4.10 6.10 8.18
CA GLY A 144 -5.10 5.45 7.32
C GLY A 144 -6.44 6.20 7.26
N MET A 145 -7.20 6.01 6.19
CA MET A 145 -8.63 6.35 6.15
C MET A 145 -9.45 5.52 7.15
N PHE A 146 -9.05 4.26 7.35
CA PHE A 146 -9.65 3.32 8.28
C PHE A 146 -8.54 2.68 9.13
N VAL A 147 -8.55 2.96 10.43
CA VAL A 147 -7.47 2.61 11.36
C VAL A 147 -7.99 1.60 12.39
N ILE A 148 -7.28 0.50 12.59
CA ILE A 148 -7.67 -0.57 13.50
C ILE A 148 -6.61 -0.73 14.59
N ASN A 149 -6.98 -0.35 15.81
CA ASN A 149 -6.10 -0.47 16.98
C ASN A 149 -6.51 -1.65 17.86
N GLY A 150 -7.80 -2.03 17.87
CA GLY A 150 -8.32 -3.13 18.66
C GLY A 150 -7.78 -4.51 18.28
N ASN A 151 -7.86 -5.45 19.22
CA ASN A 151 -7.59 -6.87 19.03
C ASN A 151 -8.89 -7.64 18.75
N ASN A 152 -8.79 -8.84 18.16
CA ASN A 152 -9.96 -9.66 17.84
C ASN A 152 -10.99 -8.88 16.99
N VAL A 153 -10.51 -8.08 16.03
CA VAL A 153 -11.37 -7.30 15.12
C VAL A 153 -11.51 -8.06 13.82
N THR A 154 -12.74 -8.21 13.34
CA THR A 154 -13.03 -8.78 12.02
C THR A 154 -13.64 -7.72 11.12
N ILE A 155 -13.06 -7.55 9.94
CA ILE A 155 -13.56 -6.75 8.84
C ILE A 155 -14.03 -7.71 7.75
N ASP A 156 -15.30 -7.62 7.37
CA ASP A 156 -15.93 -8.62 6.51
C ASP A 156 -16.81 -7.94 5.45
N HIS A 157 -16.49 -8.14 4.17
CA HIS A 157 -17.23 -7.55 3.05
C HIS A 157 -17.38 -6.02 3.13
N LEU A 158 -16.29 -5.26 3.20
CA LEU A 158 -16.32 -3.80 3.05
C LEU A 158 -15.47 -3.37 1.83
N VAL A 159 -15.81 -2.23 1.23
CA VAL A 159 -14.98 -1.60 0.20
C VAL A 159 -14.35 -0.35 0.80
N PHE A 160 -13.02 -0.23 0.72
CA PHE A 160 -12.25 0.95 1.11
C PHE A 160 -11.75 1.65 -0.15
N ASP A 161 -12.33 2.80 -0.47
CA ASP A 161 -11.98 3.60 -1.65
C ASP A 161 -11.22 4.87 -1.21
N GLY A 162 -9.91 4.90 -1.50
CA GLY A 162 -9.05 6.03 -1.18
C GLY A 162 -9.33 7.31 -1.98
N ASN A 163 -10.21 7.24 -2.98
CA ASN A 163 -10.63 8.34 -3.84
C ASN A 163 -9.45 9.13 -4.45
N ARG A 164 -8.40 8.42 -4.90
CA ARG A 164 -7.19 9.03 -5.44
C ARG A 164 -7.46 10.15 -6.45
N SER A 165 -8.35 9.93 -7.42
CA SER A 165 -8.63 10.91 -8.48
C SER A 165 -9.26 12.19 -7.93
N GLY A 166 -10.29 12.07 -7.08
CA GLY A 166 -10.97 13.23 -6.48
C GLY A 166 -10.04 14.03 -5.58
N ARG A 167 -9.18 13.35 -4.82
CA ARG A 167 -8.16 13.99 -3.98
C ARG A 167 -7.12 14.72 -4.81
N ILE A 168 -6.51 14.09 -5.81
CA ILE A 168 -5.55 14.77 -6.69
C ILE A 168 -6.17 16.02 -7.35
N ALA A 169 -7.44 15.95 -7.75
CA ALA A 169 -8.14 17.07 -8.38
C ALA A 169 -8.41 18.26 -7.43
N SER A 170 -8.70 18.00 -6.15
CA SER A 170 -9.18 19.03 -5.22
C SER A 170 -8.10 19.93 -4.62
N GLN A 171 -6.92 19.39 -4.27
CA GLN A 171 -5.82 20.16 -3.67
C GLN A 171 -4.68 20.43 -4.66
N GLY A 172 -4.78 19.86 -5.88
CA GLY A 172 -3.73 19.85 -6.88
C GLY A 172 -2.64 18.82 -6.59
N ALA A 173 -2.10 18.21 -7.65
CA ALA A 173 -1.04 17.21 -7.56
C ALA A 173 0.18 17.66 -6.71
N PRO A 174 0.69 18.92 -6.78
CA PRO A 174 1.86 19.34 -6.01
C PRO A 174 1.73 19.23 -4.49
N ALA A 175 0.56 19.56 -3.92
CA ALA A 175 0.34 19.49 -2.47
C ALA A 175 0.35 18.03 -2.00
N TYR A 176 -0.38 17.16 -2.71
CA TYR A 176 -0.39 15.73 -2.40
C TYR A 176 0.94 15.04 -2.66
N ARG A 177 1.70 15.45 -3.68
CA ARG A 177 3.09 15.00 -3.89
C ARG A 177 3.95 15.29 -2.68
N ALA A 178 3.86 16.51 -2.14
CA ALA A 178 4.63 16.90 -0.97
C ALA A 178 4.25 16.05 0.26
N LEU A 179 2.97 15.74 0.44
CA LEU A 179 2.49 14.88 1.52
C LEU A 179 2.96 13.43 1.35
N CYS A 180 2.82 12.86 0.16
CA CYS A 180 3.30 11.51 -0.09
C CYS A 180 4.83 11.43 0.07
N ARG A 181 5.59 12.44 -0.39
CA ARG A 181 7.05 12.51 -0.19
C ARG A 181 7.48 12.95 1.19
N ALA A 182 6.57 13.39 2.08
CA ALA A 182 6.94 13.93 3.37
C ALA A 182 7.56 12.83 4.24
N THR A 183 8.89 12.74 4.18
CA THR A 183 9.70 11.92 5.05
C THR A 183 9.64 12.53 6.44
N PHE A 184 9.10 11.78 7.40
CA PHE A 184 9.28 12.15 8.80
C PHE A 184 10.72 11.78 9.20
N PRO A 185 11.47 12.65 9.89
CA PRO A 185 12.82 12.33 10.36
C PRO A 185 12.79 11.03 11.18
N GLY A 186 13.53 10.01 10.74
CA GLY A 186 13.61 8.70 11.39
C GLY A 186 12.63 7.64 10.89
N LEU A 187 11.75 7.95 9.94
CA LEU A 187 10.88 7.00 9.26
C LEU A 187 10.87 7.31 7.76
N GLU A 188 11.57 6.48 7.00
CA GLU A 188 11.34 6.43 5.56
C GLU A 188 9.92 5.90 5.33
N GLY A 189 9.01 6.73 4.84
CA GLY A 189 7.71 6.21 4.44
C GLY A 189 6.64 7.26 4.16
N TYR A 190 5.95 7.05 3.05
CA TYR A 190 4.69 7.69 2.64
C TYR A 190 3.67 7.62 3.77
N THR A 191 3.61 8.69 4.55
CA THR A 191 2.75 8.80 5.73
C THR A 191 1.34 9.24 5.38
N PHE A 192 1.02 9.54 4.12
CA PHE A 192 -0.32 9.95 3.72
C PHE A 192 -0.85 8.99 2.66
N GLY A 193 -2.17 9.05 2.38
CA GLY A 193 -2.75 8.37 1.21
C GLY A 193 -3.10 6.89 1.39
N ARG A 194 -2.89 6.33 2.59
CA ARG A 194 -3.23 4.94 2.93
C ARG A 194 -4.73 4.75 3.14
N ASN A 195 -5.28 3.62 2.72
CA ASN A 195 -6.69 3.31 2.96
C ASN A 195 -6.88 2.66 4.32
N VAL A 196 -6.40 1.43 4.50
CA VAL A 196 -6.61 0.64 5.72
C VAL A 196 -5.28 0.43 6.43
N LEU A 197 -5.29 0.59 7.75
CA LEU A 197 -4.12 0.36 8.59
C LEU A 197 -4.51 -0.31 9.91
N ALA A 198 -4.12 -1.56 10.11
CA ALA A 198 -4.18 -2.20 11.42
C ALA A 198 -2.87 -1.94 12.18
N VAL A 199 -2.91 -1.01 13.13
CA VAL A 199 -1.74 -0.41 13.78
C VAL A 199 -1.06 -1.39 14.73
N GLY A 200 0.28 -1.38 14.71
CA GLY A 200 1.13 -2.01 15.70
C GLY A 200 1.36 -3.52 15.50
N GLU A 201 2.63 -3.93 15.58
CA GLU A 201 3.06 -5.33 15.61
C GLU A 201 2.47 -6.10 16.82
N ASN A 202 2.02 -5.37 17.85
CA ASN A 202 1.39 -5.90 19.05
C ASN A 202 -0.10 -6.27 18.86
N GLY A 203 -0.65 -6.03 17.68
CA GLY A 203 -1.99 -6.47 17.33
C GLY A 203 -2.15 -7.99 17.40
N SER A 204 -3.33 -8.47 17.76
CA SER A 204 -3.64 -9.90 17.72
C SER A 204 -5.03 -10.22 17.19
N ASN A 205 -5.13 -11.36 16.50
CA ASN A 205 -6.37 -11.96 16.00
C ASN A 205 -7.21 -11.00 15.14
N ARG A 206 -6.56 -10.19 14.29
CA ARG A 206 -7.25 -9.27 13.38
C ARG A 206 -7.47 -9.95 12.04
N THR A 207 -8.70 -9.94 11.55
CA THR A 207 -9.09 -10.53 10.26
C THR A 207 -9.65 -9.47 9.34
N ILE A 208 -9.21 -9.47 8.08
CA ILE A 208 -9.90 -8.81 6.97
C ILE A 208 -10.17 -9.84 5.87
N GLN A 209 -11.42 -9.92 5.44
CA GLN A 209 -11.85 -10.91 4.47
C GLN A 209 -12.96 -10.42 3.54
N TYR A 210 -12.98 -10.98 2.32
CA TYR A 210 -13.99 -10.71 1.28
C TYR A 210 -14.16 -9.22 0.97
N SER A 211 -13.15 -8.41 1.31
CA SER A 211 -13.19 -6.96 1.28
C SER A 211 -12.36 -6.44 0.11
N VAL A 212 -12.57 -5.18 -0.23
CA VAL A 212 -11.83 -4.48 -1.28
C VAL A 212 -11.07 -3.31 -0.70
N SER A 213 -9.82 -3.11 -1.11
CA SER A 213 -9.13 -1.83 -0.91
C SER A 213 -8.60 -1.31 -2.23
N LYS A 214 -9.00 -0.09 -2.60
CA LYS A 214 -8.71 0.46 -3.93
C LYS A 214 -8.42 1.94 -3.91
N ASN A 215 -7.81 2.43 -4.99
CA ASN A 215 -7.57 3.85 -5.21
C ASN A 215 -6.82 4.52 -4.06
N ALA A 216 -5.93 3.80 -3.37
CA ALA A 216 -4.99 4.43 -2.46
C ALA A 216 -4.11 5.41 -3.26
N MET A 217 -3.73 6.52 -2.63
CA MET A 217 -2.93 7.53 -3.32
C MET A 217 -1.44 7.21 -3.28
N CYS A 218 -0.96 6.79 -2.11
CA CYS A 218 0.44 6.46 -1.86
C CYS A 218 0.57 5.64 -0.57
N GLY A 219 1.74 5.04 -0.36
CA GLY A 219 2.03 4.22 0.81
C GLY A 219 1.47 2.81 0.65
N THR A 220 0.30 2.52 1.22
CA THR A 220 -0.29 1.18 1.16
C THR A 220 -1.81 1.24 1.11
N ALA A 221 -2.41 0.37 0.30
CA ALA A 221 -3.86 0.22 0.29
C ALA A 221 -4.35 -0.62 1.48
N LEU A 222 -3.58 -1.61 1.90
CA LEU A 222 -3.94 -2.48 3.02
C LEU A 222 -2.71 -2.78 3.89
N GLY A 223 -2.52 -1.96 4.92
CA GLY A 223 -1.53 -2.19 5.97
C GLY A 223 -2.07 -3.12 7.06
N TRP A 224 -1.38 -4.23 7.33
CA TRP A 224 -1.80 -5.22 8.33
C TRP A 224 -0.61 -5.81 9.10
N GLY A 225 -0.88 -6.58 10.16
CA GLY A 225 0.17 -7.23 10.94
C GLY A 225 -0.29 -7.71 12.31
N GLY A 226 0.65 -8.32 13.05
CA GLY A 226 0.46 -8.83 14.40
C GLY A 226 0.26 -10.35 14.49
N ALA A 227 0.06 -10.86 15.71
CA ALA A 227 -0.13 -12.29 15.95
C ALA A 227 -1.48 -12.78 15.44
N ASN A 228 -1.50 -13.94 14.80
CA ASN A 228 -2.69 -14.59 14.23
C ASN A 228 -3.47 -13.69 13.25
N ALA A 229 -2.77 -12.76 12.58
CA ALA A 229 -3.39 -11.85 11.65
C ALA A 229 -3.81 -12.57 10.36
N LYS A 230 -5.01 -12.27 9.86
CA LYS A 230 -5.57 -12.88 8.65
C LYS A 230 -5.94 -11.83 7.63
N VAL A 231 -5.41 -11.96 6.42
CA VAL A 231 -5.72 -11.17 5.24
C VAL A 231 -6.10 -12.16 4.15
N VAL A 232 -7.40 -12.47 4.04
CA VAL A 232 -7.86 -13.63 3.27
C VAL A 232 -8.97 -13.26 2.29
N SER A 233 -8.88 -13.71 1.04
CA SER A 233 -9.94 -13.52 0.05
C SER A 233 -10.32 -12.06 -0.19
N ASN A 234 -9.36 -11.14 -0.21
CA ASN A 234 -9.59 -9.73 -0.51
C ASN A 234 -9.25 -9.40 -1.97
N TYR A 235 -9.80 -8.31 -2.48
CA TYR A 235 -9.39 -7.75 -3.77
C TYR A 235 -8.80 -6.35 -3.59
N VAL A 236 -7.51 -6.20 -3.85
CA VAL A 236 -6.77 -4.95 -3.64
C VAL A 236 -6.28 -4.43 -4.98
N TYR A 237 -6.75 -3.25 -5.43
CA TYR A 237 -6.44 -2.85 -6.80
C TYR A 237 -6.36 -1.36 -7.09
N ASN A 238 -5.69 -1.02 -8.20
CA ASN A 238 -5.59 0.34 -8.75
C ASN A 238 -5.05 1.30 -7.68
N ASN A 239 -3.89 1.01 -7.10
CA ASN A 239 -3.30 1.76 -5.99
C ASN A 239 -2.04 2.49 -6.44
N GLY A 240 -1.92 3.77 -6.05
CA GLY A 240 -0.91 4.66 -6.61
C GLY A 240 -1.20 5.09 -8.05
N SER A 241 -0.43 6.02 -8.57
CA SER A 241 -0.56 6.59 -9.92
C SER A 241 0.56 6.05 -10.80
N PRO A 242 0.25 5.58 -12.03
CA PRO A 242 1.27 5.03 -12.91
C PRO A 242 2.37 6.03 -13.27
N PHE A 243 3.58 5.51 -13.43
CA PHE A 243 4.71 6.22 -14.03
C PHE A 243 4.43 6.59 -15.50
N PRO A 244 5.05 7.66 -16.03
CA PRO A 244 6.02 8.54 -15.39
C PRO A 244 5.39 9.71 -14.61
N ILE A 245 4.06 9.71 -14.45
CA ILE A 245 3.31 10.90 -14.08
C ILE A 245 3.71 11.41 -12.69
N ASP A 246 4.05 10.51 -11.75
CA ASP A 246 4.41 10.94 -10.40
C ASP A 246 5.10 9.88 -9.51
N SER A 247 6.43 9.92 -9.38
CA SER A 247 7.15 9.01 -8.49
C SER A 247 6.82 9.20 -6.99
N ALA A 248 6.05 10.23 -6.64
CA ALA A 248 5.57 10.44 -5.27
C ALA A 248 4.31 9.63 -4.95
N LEU A 249 3.51 9.31 -5.97
CA LEU A 249 2.18 8.72 -5.80
C LEU A 249 2.25 7.22 -6.00
N ILE A 250 3.25 6.56 -5.40
CA ILE A 250 3.37 5.11 -5.47
C ILE A 250 2.75 4.48 -4.22
N SER A 251 2.05 3.36 -4.41
CA SER A 251 1.41 2.65 -3.32
C SER A 251 1.62 1.15 -3.48
N ASP A 252 1.92 0.53 -2.35
CA ASP A 252 1.78 -0.91 -2.18
C ASP A 252 0.30 -1.30 -2.26
N GLY A 253 0.05 -2.56 -2.62
CA GLY A 253 -1.24 -3.21 -2.44
C GLY A 253 -1.45 -3.60 -0.97
N ILE A 254 -0.82 -4.69 -0.55
CA ILE A 254 -0.86 -5.23 0.81
C ILE A 254 0.52 -5.12 1.45
N THR A 255 0.59 -4.43 2.58
CA THR A 255 1.82 -4.28 3.36
C THR A 255 1.64 -4.95 4.71
N ILE A 256 2.40 -6.01 4.96
CA ILE A 256 2.48 -6.67 6.25
C ILE A 256 3.76 -6.24 6.95
N GLY A 257 3.59 -5.61 8.13
CA GLY A 257 4.70 -5.25 9.00
C GLY A 257 5.48 -6.49 9.42
N THR A 258 5.00 -7.11 10.49
CA THR A 258 5.42 -8.44 10.94
C THR A 258 4.20 -9.27 11.29
N VAL A 259 4.31 -10.58 11.18
CA VAL A 259 3.22 -11.52 11.47
C VAL A 259 3.74 -12.78 12.15
N SER A 260 2.94 -13.37 13.04
CA SER A 260 3.22 -14.70 13.60
C SER A 260 1.95 -15.54 13.56
N ASN A 261 2.05 -16.80 13.14
CA ASN A 261 0.89 -17.66 12.87
C ASN A 261 -0.18 -16.99 11.98
N GLY A 262 0.27 -16.20 11.00
CA GLY A 262 -0.60 -15.43 10.12
C GLY A 262 -1.03 -16.18 8.87
N ASP A 263 -2.07 -15.65 8.23
CA ASP A 263 -2.63 -16.20 6.99
C ASP A 263 -2.88 -15.07 5.97
N ILE A 264 -2.06 -15.02 4.93
CA ILE A 264 -2.17 -14.06 3.83
C ILE A 264 -2.50 -14.86 2.56
N SER A 265 -3.77 -15.19 2.35
CA SER A 265 -4.12 -16.17 1.32
C SER A 265 -5.33 -15.83 0.49
N SER A 266 -5.36 -16.39 -0.73
CA SER A 266 -6.49 -16.26 -1.66
C SER A 266 -6.85 -14.81 -2.01
N ASN A 267 -5.92 -13.86 -1.83
CA ASN A 267 -6.14 -12.47 -2.21
C ASN A 267 -5.88 -12.31 -3.71
N ILE A 268 -6.63 -11.38 -4.32
CA ILE A 268 -6.35 -10.87 -5.66
C ILE A 268 -5.74 -9.48 -5.46
N VAL A 269 -4.57 -9.23 -6.01
CA VAL A 269 -3.95 -7.91 -6.03
C VAL A 269 -3.68 -7.49 -7.46
N ALA A 270 -4.05 -6.27 -7.84
CA ALA A 270 -3.90 -5.83 -9.22
C ALA A 270 -3.52 -4.37 -9.36
N ASP A 271 -2.55 -4.09 -10.22
CA ASP A 271 -2.19 -2.72 -10.61
C ASP A 271 -1.87 -1.81 -9.41
N SER A 272 -1.07 -2.29 -8.46
CA SER A 272 -0.43 -1.44 -7.44
C SER A 272 0.88 -0.89 -7.99
N THR A 273 1.20 0.39 -7.84
CA THR A 273 2.36 0.97 -8.55
C THR A 273 3.69 0.87 -7.81
N ASP A 274 3.70 0.36 -6.57
CA ASP A 274 4.94 0.06 -5.82
C ASP A 274 5.22 -1.45 -5.77
N VAL A 275 4.76 -2.13 -4.73
CA VAL A 275 4.77 -3.59 -4.60
C VAL A 275 3.35 -4.13 -4.31
N ASP A 276 2.91 -5.19 -4.99
CA ASP A 276 1.56 -5.71 -4.72
C ASP A 276 1.42 -6.31 -3.33
N ILE A 277 2.35 -7.18 -2.91
CA ILE A 277 2.39 -7.74 -1.56
C ILE A 277 3.79 -7.66 -0.97
N ILE A 278 3.94 -6.97 0.15
CA ILE A 278 5.22 -6.84 0.87
C ILE A 278 5.09 -7.34 2.31
N ILE A 279 6.03 -8.18 2.75
CA ILE A 279 6.09 -8.77 4.10
C ILE A 279 7.47 -8.48 4.71
N GLY A 280 7.53 -7.89 5.90
CA GLY A 280 8.82 -7.63 6.56
C GLY A 280 9.23 -8.59 7.67
N GLY A 281 8.41 -9.60 7.97
CA GLY A 281 8.76 -10.69 8.89
C GLY A 281 7.56 -11.61 9.12
N ALA A 282 7.80 -12.92 9.18
CA ALA A 282 6.74 -13.91 9.32
C ALA A 282 7.24 -15.18 10.02
N THR A 283 6.68 -15.51 11.18
CA THR A 283 7.15 -16.64 12.01
C THR A 283 6.01 -17.58 12.40
N ASN A 284 6.33 -18.65 13.14
CA ASN A 284 5.36 -19.54 13.78
C ASN A 284 4.33 -20.13 12.81
N ASN A 285 4.79 -20.72 11.70
CA ASN A 285 3.94 -21.32 10.66
C ASN A 285 3.00 -20.33 9.96
N SER A 286 3.39 -19.05 9.89
CA SER A 286 2.72 -18.11 9.01
C SER A 286 2.76 -18.60 7.56
N ARG A 287 1.76 -18.21 6.77
CA ARG A 287 1.66 -18.59 5.35
C ARG A 287 1.23 -17.43 4.47
N MET A 288 1.77 -17.40 3.25
CA MET A 288 1.30 -16.57 2.15
C MET A 288 1.03 -17.46 0.95
N GLN A 289 -0.24 -17.81 0.75
CA GLN A 289 -0.60 -18.90 -0.17
C GLN A 289 -1.73 -18.56 -1.12
N ASN A 290 -1.65 -19.09 -2.34
CA ASN A 290 -2.72 -19.03 -3.33
C ASN A 290 -3.20 -17.60 -3.65
N ASN A 291 -2.33 -16.61 -3.52
CA ASN A 291 -2.64 -15.24 -3.94
C ASN A 291 -2.45 -15.10 -5.45
N GLN A 292 -3.25 -14.23 -6.05
CA GLN A 292 -3.19 -13.89 -7.47
C GLN A 292 -2.78 -12.43 -7.63
N ILE A 293 -1.67 -12.20 -8.33
CA ILE A 293 -1.16 -10.87 -8.68
C ILE A 293 -1.31 -10.67 -10.19
N ILE A 294 -1.90 -9.55 -10.59
CA ILE A 294 -2.23 -9.25 -11.98
C ILE A 294 -1.85 -7.81 -12.32
N HIS A 295 -1.03 -7.62 -13.34
CA HIS A 295 -0.73 -6.29 -13.86
C HIS A 295 -1.11 -6.16 -15.32
N ASN A 296 -2.16 -5.41 -15.64
CA ASN A 296 -2.59 -5.18 -17.02
C ASN A 296 -2.68 -3.69 -17.40
N GLY A 297 -2.55 -2.79 -16.43
CA GLY A 297 -2.69 -1.36 -16.63
C GLY A 297 -1.47 -0.56 -16.19
N TYR A 298 -0.84 -0.93 -15.07
CA TYR A 298 0.20 -0.09 -14.45
C TYR A 298 1.49 -0.83 -14.15
N PRO A 299 2.65 -0.15 -14.24
CA PRO A 299 3.91 -0.74 -13.85
C PRO A 299 4.06 -0.82 -12.32
N ALA A 300 4.74 -1.87 -11.85
CA ALA A 300 5.13 -2.09 -10.46
C ALA A 300 6.60 -2.49 -10.35
N PHE A 301 7.23 -2.22 -9.19
CA PHE A 301 8.59 -2.68 -8.94
C PHE A 301 8.62 -4.19 -8.73
N ALA A 302 7.72 -4.73 -7.91
CA ALA A 302 7.63 -6.16 -7.66
C ALA A 302 6.19 -6.64 -7.46
N GLY A 303 5.89 -7.88 -7.88
CA GLY A 303 4.65 -8.52 -7.46
C GLY A 303 4.69 -8.88 -5.96
N ILE A 304 5.72 -9.63 -5.55
CA ILE A 304 5.91 -10.01 -4.15
C ILE A 304 7.25 -9.49 -3.66
N MET A 305 7.31 -8.99 -2.43
CA MET A 305 8.56 -8.67 -1.75
C MET A 305 8.59 -9.23 -0.33
N LEU A 306 9.65 -9.99 -0.02
CA LEU A 306 10.04 -10.30 1.35
C LEU A 306 11.19 -9.37 1.74
N THR A 307 11.02 -8.63 2.81
CA THR A 307 11.93 -7.54 3.19
C THR A 307 12.30 -7.59 4.67
N ASN A 308 13.11 -6.62 5.09
CA ASN A 308 13.43 -6.33 6.48
C ASN A 308 13.20 -4.85 6.74
N TRP A 309 12.11 -4.51 7.45
CA TRP A 309 11.78 -3.13 7.79
C TRP A 309 12.83 -2.46 8.69
N GLN A 310 13.61 -3.25 9.43
CA GLN A 310 14.65 -2.75 10.33
C GLN A 310 16.00 -2.59 9.62
N ALA A 311 16.08 -2.81 8.30
CA ALA A 311 17.32 -2.68 7.54
C ALA A 311 17.97 -1.30 7.66
N LEU A 312 17.18 -0.25 7.83
CA LEU A 312 17.67 1.13 7.95
C LEU A 312 17.69 1.65 9.39
N ALA A 313 17.34 0.82 10.37
CA ALA A 313 17.43 1.20 11.77
C ALA A 313 18.89 1.51 12.14
N ALA A 314 19.10 2.37 13.15
CA ALA A 314 20.44 2.68 13.66
C ALA A 314 21.22 1.42 14.07
N THR A 315 20.49 0.42 14.56
CA THR A 315 20.98 -0.93 14.84
C THR A 315 20.09 -1.92 14.08
N PRO A 316 20.42 -2.25 12.82
CA PRO A 316 19.60 -3.16 12.05
C PRO A 316 19.52 -4.52 12.74
N THR A 317 18.35 -5.13 12.70
CA THR A 317 18.13 -6.51 13.15
C THR A 317 17.64 -7.32 11.97
N LYS A 318 18.01 -8.59 11.91
CA LYS A 318 17.55 -9.48 10.86
C LYS A 318 16.05 -9.72 11.00
N ALA A 319 15.31 -9.64 9.90
CA ALA A 319 13.95 -10.14 9.87
C ALA A 319 13.93 -11.67 9.98
N ASP A 320 12.90 -12.23 10.59
CA ASP A 320 12.76 -13.68 10.80
C ASP A 320 11.62 -14.22 9.93
N PHE A 321 11.96 -15.15 9.04
CA PHE A 321 11.05 -15.90 8.17
C PHE A 321 11.09 -17.40 8.45
N ARG A 322 11.67 -17.85 9.55
CA ARG A 322 11.76 -19.29 9.87
C ARG A 322 10.35 -19.87 10.04
N GLY A 323 10.08 -20.92 9.27
CA GLY A 323 8.76 -21.56 9.22
C GLY A 323 7.72 -20.81 8.39
N PHE A 324 8.08 -19.72 7.71
CA PHE A 324 7.18 -19.06 6.76
C PHE A 324 7.09 -19.85 5.45
N ASP A 325 5.86 -20.07 4.99
CA ASP A 325 5.57 -20.74 3.74
C ASP A 325 4.98 -19.75 2.72
N VAL A 326 5.68 -19.58 1.60
CA VAL A 326 5.25 -18.79 0.45
C VAL A 326 5.05 -19.71 -0.74
N SER A 327 3.79 -20.09 -0.99
CA SER A 327 3.52 -21.10 -2.01
C SER A 327 2.19 -21.01 -2.73
N GLY A 328 2.13 -21.57 -3.94
CA GLY A 328 0.91 -21.58 -4.76
C GLY A 328 0.48 -20.20 -5.26
N ASN A 329 1.33 -19.17 -5.13
CA ASN A 329 0.99 -17.83 -5.62
C ASN A 329 1.17 -17.75 -7.14
N SER A 330 0.29 -17.00 -7.81
CA SER A 330 0.35 -16.75 -9.25
C SER A 330 0.60 -15.27 -9.50
N ILE A 331 1.69 -14.94 -10.18
CA ILE A 331 2.09 -13.58 -10.53
C ILE A 331 2.06 -13.48 -12.05
N ASN A 332 1.14 -12.67 -12.57
CA ASN A 332 1.04 -12.41 -14.00
C ASN A 332 1.25 -10.93 -14.29
N CYS A 333 2.46 -10.61 -14.74
CA CYS A 333 2.91 -9.25 -14.88
C CYS A 333 2.51 -8.57 -16.19
N TYR A 334 2.17 -9.33 -17.24
CA TYR A 334 2.06 -8.85 -18.62
C TYR A 334 3.12 -7.80 -19.00
N SER A 335 4.37 -8.01 -18.57
CA SER A 335 5.53 -7.11 -18.74
C SER A 335 5.48 -5.75 -18.01
N PHE A 336 4.57 -5.56 -17.07
CA PHE A 336 4.42 -4.36 -16.24
C PHE A 336 5.13 -4.44 -14.88
N CYS A 337 5.36 -5.64 -14.30
CA CYS A 337 6.26 -5.72 -13.15
C CYS A 337 7.72 -5.80 -13.60
N ASP A 338 8.58 -5.04 -12.92
CA ASP A 338 10.02 -5.19 -13.10
C ASP A 338 10.53 -6.51 -12.50
N ILE A 339 10.03 -6.89 -11.32
CA ILE A 339 10.38 -8.12 -10.61
C ILE A 339 9.11 -8.93 -10.32
N GLY A 340 9.13 -10.25 -10.53
CA GLY A 340 8.05 -11.12 -10.08
C GLY A 340 8.07 -11.26 -8.55
N MET A 341 9.17 -11.78 -8.01
CA MET A 341 9.42 -11.89 -6.58
C MET A 341 10.77 -11.31 -6.18
N GLN A 342 10.77 -10.37 -5.25
CA GLN A 342 11.94 -9.85 -4.56
C GLN A 342 12.11 -10.59 -3.23
N LEU A 343 13.28 -11.20 -3.03
CA LEU A 343 13.66 -11.88 -1.79
C LEU A 343 14.85 -11.15 -1.17
N GLY A 344 14.58 -10.27 -0.22
CA GLY A 344 15.58 -9.52 0.54
C GLY A 344 15.52 -8.02 0.27
N VAL A 345 16.01 -7.23 1.23
CA VAL A 345 15.86 -5.77 1.24
C VAL A 345 16.90 -5.03 0.40
N LEU A 346 18.03 -5.67 0.05
CA LEU A 346 19.21 -4.92 -0.39
C LEU A 346 18.99 -4.21 -1.75
N THR A 347 18.04 -4.69 -2.55
CA THR A 347 17.64 -3.98 -3.79
C THR A 347 17.05 -2.58 -3.53
N TRP A 348 16.46 -2.33 -2.35
CA TRP A 348 15.91 -1.04 -1.93
C TRP A 348 16.82 -0.29 -0.95
N VAL A 349 17.59 -1.01 -0.14
CA VAL A 349 18.40 -0.42 0.94
C VAL A 349 19.87 -0.76 0.76
N TYR A 350 20.68 0.28 0.59
CA TYR A 350 22.13 0.16 0.70
C TYR A 350 22.61 0.79 2.01
N ASN A 351 23.14 -0.03 2.92
CA ASN A 351 23.79 0.45 4.13
C ASN A 351 25.16 -0.24 4.31
N SER A 352 26.04 0.36 5.12
CA SER A 352 27.33 -0.25 5.45
C SER A 352 27.23 -1.46 6.40
N ASN A 353 26.07 -1.64 7.04
CA ASN A 353 25.79 -2.69 8.04
C ASN A 353 24.90 -3.80 7.46
N TRP A 354 25.07 -4.12 6.18
CA TRP A 354 24.13 -4.91 5.39
C TRP A 354 23.96 -6.34 5.93
N GLN A 355 24.95 -6.86 6.66
CA GLN A 355 24.92 -8.18 7.32
C GLN A 355 23.75 -8.32 8.30
N ASN A 356 23.30 -7.21 8.85
CA ASN A 356 22.17 -7.16 9.77
C ASN A 356 20.87 -6.71 9.08
N ALA A 357 20.94 -6.32 7.80
CA ALA A 357 19.79 -5.98 6.98
C ALA A 357 19.17 -7.19 6.26
N VAL A 358 19.88 -8.32 6.18
CA VAL A 358 19.34 -9.58 5.61
C VAL A 358 18.21 -10.17 6.47
N PHE A 359 17.53 -11.19 5.96
CA PHE A 359 16.57 -11.95 6.75
C PHE A 359 16.93 -13.44 6.88
N MET A 360 16.38 -14.12 7.88
CA MET A 360 16.65 -15.52 8.21
C MET A 360 15.55 -16.46 7.72
N GLY A 361 15.92 -17.56 7.07
CA GLY A 361 15.01 -18.66 6.74
C GLY A 361 13.93 -18.32 5.72
N GLY A 362 12.87 -19.12 5.73
CA GLY A 362 11.73 -19.03 4.80
C GLY A 362 11.72 -20.15 3.76
N ASN A 363 10.53 -20.48 3.28
CA ASN A 363 10.31 -21.51 2.27
C ASN A 363 9.47 -20.91 1.12
N VAL A 364 10.07 -20.76 -0.06
CA VAL A 364 9.42 -20.17 -1.24
C VAL A 364 9.34 -21.22 -2.33
N HIS A 365 8.13 -21.70 -2.62
CA HIS A 365 7.96 -22.79 -3.57
C HIS A 365 6.63 -22.86 -4.29
N HIS A 366 6.57 -23.58 -5.41
CA HIS A 366 5.31 -23.80 -6.14
C HIS A 366 4.61 -22.50 -6.54
N ASN A 367 5.36 -21.41 -6.70
CA ASN A 367 4.83 -20.15 -7.23
C ASN A 367 4.99 -20.14 -8.74
N THR A 368 4.05 -19.49 -9.43
CA THR A 368 4.10 -19.30 -10.88
C THR A 368 4.29 -17.83 -11.19
N ILE A 369 5.33 -17.50 -11.96
CA ILE A 369 5.64 -16.14 -12.38
C ILE A 369 5.61 -16.10 -13.91
N ASN A 370 4.73 -15.29 -14.48
CA ASN A 370 4.59 -15.11 -15.91
C ASN A 370 4.91 -13.67 -16.30
N THR A 371 5.76 -13.52 -17.31
CA THR A 371 6.01 -12.24 -18.02
C THR A 371 6.50 -11.08 -17.14
N ALA A 372 7.12 -11.36 -16.00
CA ALA A 372 7.93 -10.36 -15.30
C ALA A 372 9.22 -10.09 -16.10
N LYS A 373 9.83 -8.90 -15.93
CA LYS A 373 11.13 -8.61 -16.59
C LYS A 373 12.25 -9.42 -15.94
N GLN A 374 12.27 -9.44 -14.62
CA GLN A 374 13.04 -10.36 -13.78
C GLN A 374 12.06 -11.29 -13.05
N GLY A 375 12.26 -12.60 -13.10
CA GLY A 375 11.38 -13.57 -12.44
C GLY A 375 11.49 -13.48 -10.92
N ILE A 376 12.56 -14.06 -10.37
CA ILE A 376 12.92 -13.96 -8.95
C ILE A 376 14.25 -13.20 -8.84
N ASN A 377 14.30 -12.25 -7.93
CA ASN A 377 15.53 -11.56 -7.54
C ASN A 377 15.82 -11.84 -6.06
N VAL A 378 17.04 -12.27 -5.75
CA VAL A 378 17.45 -12.57 -4.38
C VAL A 378 18.60 -11.64 -3.98
N SER A 379 18.40 -10.89 -2.90
CA SER A 379 19.26 -9.77 -2.53
C SER A 379 19.16 -9.52 -1.02
N GLY A 380 19.82 -10.36 -0.22
CA GLY A 380 19.80 -10.33 1.24
C GLY A 380 18.83 -11.34 1.86
N ALA A 381 18.76 -12.54 1.29
CA ALA A 381 17.90 -13.62 1.77
C ALA A 381 18.70 -14.78 2.38
N GLY A 382 18.25 -15.24 3.55
CA GLY A 382 18.90 -16.29 4.32
C GLY A 382 20.16 -15.82 5.04
N ASP A 383 20.64 -16.64 5.97
CA ASP A 383 21.98 -16.49 6.55
C ASP A 383 22.65 -17.86 6.75
N GLY A 384 23.92 -17.86 7.18
CA GLY A 384 24.71 -19.09 7.33
C GLY A 384 24.12 -20.14 8.28
N ASN A 385 23.23 -19.75 9.19
CA ASN A 385 22.55 -20.67 10.12
C ASN A 385 21.13 -21.01 9.66
N TYR A 386 20.50 -20.12 8.90
CA TYR A 386 19.10 -20.18 8.51
C TYR A 386 18.95 -19.85 7.03
N ALA A 387 19.30 -20.82 6.19
CA ALA A 387 19.15 -20.70 4.75
C ALA A 387 17.66 -20.53 4.35
N MET A 388 17.40 -19.71 3.35
CA MET A 388 16.10 -19.69 2.68
C MET A 388 16.02 -20.88 1.71
N ARG A 389 14.90 -21.60 1.72
CA ARG A 389 14.63 -22.65 0.73
C ARG A 389 13.88 -22.06 -0.45
N LEU A 390 14.39 -22.32 -1.65
CA LEU A 390 13.77 -21.93 -2.91
C LEU A 390 13.65 -23.17 -3.80
N ALA A 391 12.42 -23.62 -4.06
CA ALA A 391 12.17 -24.88 -4.79
C ALA A 391 10.90 -24.81 -5.66
N ASP A 392 10.84 -25.58 -6.75
CA ASP A 392 9.59 -25.84 -7.49
C ASP A 392 8.82 -24.61 -7.99
N ASN A 393 9.50 -23.49 -8.23
CA ASN A 393 8.85 -22.31 -8.80
C ASN A 393 8.87 -22.38 -10.32
N THR A 394 7.75 -22.05 -10.96
CA THR A 394 7.64 -21.98 -12.43
C THR A 394 7.82 -20.54 -12.89
N ILE A 395 8.88 -20.27 -13.65
CA ILE A 395 9.23 -18.91 -14.09
C ILE A 395 9.23 -18.84 -15.61
N ASN A 396 8.20 -18.21 -16.15
CA ASN A 396 8.00 -17.99 -17.59
C ASN A 396 8.19 -16.51 -17.89
N THR A 397 9.44 -16.03 -17.87
CA THR A 397 9.74 -14.65 -18.25
C THR A 397 9.94 -14.55 -19.76
N THR A 398 9.23 -13.61 -20.38
CA THR A 398 9.48 -13.19 -21.75
C THR A 398 9.66 -11.69 -21.67
N TYR A 399 10.92 -11.25 -21.63
CA TYR A 399 11.19 -9.82 -21.58
C TYR A 399 10.71 -9.19 -22.88
N ASN A 400 9.71 -8.31 -22.78
CA ASN A 400 9.32 -7.44 -23.87
C ASN A 400 10.07 -6.11 -23.75
N PRO A 401 11.08 -5.83 -24.61
CA PRO A 401 11.84 -4.58 -24.55
C PRO A 401 10.99 -3.34 -24.85
N SER A 402 9.77 -3.50 -25.38
CA SER A 402 8.87 -2.37 -25.64
C SER A 402 8.09 -1.89 -24.41
N THR A 403 8.11 -2.62 -23.28
CA THR A 403 7.44 -2.11 -22.07
C THR A 403 8.32 -1.10 -21.34
N PRO A 404 7.74 0.04 -20.89
CA PRO A 404 8.50 1.04 -20.16
C PRO A 404 9.17 0.42 -18.94
N LEU A 405 10.48 0.59 -18.81
CA LEU A 405 11.14 0.38 -17.52
C LEU A 405 10.63 1.43 -16.54
N ILE A 406 10.41 1.06 -15.29
CA ILE A 406 10.24 2.08 -14.25
C ILE A 406 11.57 2.82 -14.17
N VAL A 407 11.62 4.05 -14.66
CA VAL A 407 12.77 4.92 -14.52
C VAL A 407 12.43 5.87 -13.39
N VAL A 408 13.02 5.65 -12.22
CA VAL A 408 12.95 6.62 -11.12
C VAL A 408 13.87 7.79 -11.49
N PRO A 409 13.35 9.02 -11.69
CA PRO A 409 14.19 10.17 -12.01
C PRO A 409 15.23 10.39 -10.91
N GLY A 410 16.52 10.37 -11.26
CA GLY A 410 17.63 10.46 -10.31
C GLY A 410 18.29 9.12 -9.96
N SER A 411 17.75 7.99 -10.43
CA SER A 411 18.42 6.70 -10.25
C SER A 411 19.73 6.63 -11.03
N LEU A 412 20.79 6.16 -10.38
CA LEU A 412 22.15 6.03 -10.92
C LEU A 412 22.31 4.85 -11.90
N CYS A 413 21.24 4.38 -12.56
CA CYS A 413 21.27 3.24 -13.47
C CYS A 413 21.22 3.66 -14.94
N PRO A 414 22.38 3.94 -15.58
CA PRO A 414 22.48 3.88 -17.03
C PRO A 414 22.55 2.41 -17.45
N ASN A 415 21.69 1.97 -18.37
CA ASN A 415 21.71 0.66 -19.05
C ASN A 415 21.12 -0.57 -18.32
N PRO A 416 20.64 -1.58 -19.09
CA PRO A 416 19.39 -2.26 -18.79
C PRO A 416 19.44 -3.10 -17.52
N ARG A 417 18.33 -3.07 -16.78
CA ARG A 417 18.12 -3.92 -15.61
C ARG A 417 18.28 -5.39 -16.01
N PRO A 418 18.88 -6.24 -15.15
CA PRO A 418 18.91 -7.67 -15.40
C PRO A 418 17.51 -8.19 -15.71
N THR A 419 17.38 -8.87 -16.84
CA THR A 419 16.17 -9.58 -17.23
C THR A 419 16.51 -11.05 -17.25
N GLY A 420 15.68 -11.88 -16.64
CA GLY A 420 16.01 -13.29 -16.50
C GLY A 420 14.99 -14.01 -15.64
N LYS A 421 15.23 -15.29 -15.42
CA LYS A 421 14.37 -16.10 -14.57
C LYS A 421 14.75 -15.95 -13.10
N LEU A 422 16.02 -16.13 -12.77
CA LEU A 422 16.52 -16.03 -11.40
C LEU A 422 17.81 -15.20 -11.38
N ASN A 423 17.83 -14.17 -10.55
CA ASN A 423 19.01 -13.38 -10.25
C ASN A 423 19.34 -13.55 -8.76
N VAL A 424 20.58 -13.92 -8.46
CA VAL A 424 21.08 -14.00 -7.08
C VAL A 424 22.18 -12.96 -6.93
N TYR A 425 21.83 -11.87 -6.26
CA TYR A 425 22.73 -10.78 -5.99
C TYR A 425 23.34 -10.89 -4.59
N GLY A 426 24.64 -11.15 -4.54
CA GLY A 426 25.44 -10.99 -3.33
C GLY A 426 26.58 -10.03 -3.59
N LEU A 427 26.79 -9.08 -2.68
CA LEU A 427 28.16 -8.71 -2.38
C LEU A 427 28.77 -9.94 -1.66
N TRP A 428 30.05 -10.23 -1.84
CA TRP A 428 30.88 -11.08 -0.97
C TRP A 428 30.23 -12.22 -0.12
N THR A 429 29.52 -13.19 -0.74
CA THR A 429 29.01 -14.47 -0.15
C THR A 429 27.72 -14.45 0.72
N GLU A 430 26.78 -13.54 0.44
CA GLU A 430 25.81 -13.08 1.45
C GLU A 430 24.39 -13.63 1.37
N ASN A 431 24.05 -14.40 0.32
CA ASN A 431 22.79 -15.15 0.29
C ASN A 431 23.06 -16.61 0.60
N VAL A 432 22.31 -17.15 1.54
CA VAL A 432 22.36 -18.59 1.85
C VAL A 432 21.04 -19.19 1.42
N ILE A 433 21.03 -19.68 0.19
CA ILE A 433 19.84 -20.22 -0.46
C ILE A 433 20.07 -21.70 -0.71
N TRP A 434 19.11 -22.52 -0.31
CA TRP A 434 19.07 -23.91 -0.71
C TRP A 434 18.14 -24.08 -1.91
N PHE A 435 18.75 -24.30 -3.08
CA PHE A 435 18.04 -24.66 -4.30
C PHE A 435 17.71 -26.16 -4.31
N GLN A 436 16.53 -26.49 -4.81
CA GLN A 436 16.12 -27.87 -5.07
C GLN A 436 15.42 -27.97 -6.43
N ASN A 437 15.33 -29.20 -6.95
CA ASN A 437 14.58 -29.53 -8.17
C ASN A 437 14.96 -28.66 -9.37
N ASN A 438 16.26 -28.49 -9.57
CA ASN A 438 16.89 -27.80 -10.70
C ASN A 438 16.60 -26.29 -10.80
N GLN A 439 16.11 -25.64 -9.73
CA GLN A 439 15.90 -24.20 -9.74
C GLN A 439 17.21 -23.39 -9.91
N ASP A 440 18.36 -24.02 -9.69
CA ASP A 440 19.70 -23.50 -9.92
C ASP A 440 20.10 -23.41 -11.41
N MET A 441 19.46 -24.18 -12.30
CA MET A 441 19.79 -24.18 -13.74
C MET A 441 19.38 -22.89 -14.47
N ASP A 442 18.60 -22.03 -13.82
CA ASP A 442 18.07 -20.78 -14.36
C ASP A 442 18.74 -19.53 -13.75
N MET A 443 19.87 -19.69 -13.05
CA MET A 443 20.61 -18.60 -12.40
C MET A 443 21.45 -17.79 -13.39
N ASP A 444 21.12 -16.51 -13.54
CA ASP A 444 22.05 -15.49 -14.04
C ASP A 444 22.71 -14.81 -12.84
N MET A 445 24.02 -15.01 -12.67
CA MET A 445 24.81 -14.27 -11.68
C MET A 445 25.25 -12.93 -12.28
N ILE A 446 24.33 -11.96 -12.36
CA ILE A 446 24.64 -10.63 -12.91
C ILE A 446 24.95 -9.64 -11.78
N THR A 447 25.91 -8.77 -12.05
CA THR A 447 26.36 -7.70 -11.16
C THR A 447 25.27 -6.62 -10.97
N ALA A 448 24.69 -6.58 -9.76
CA ALA A 448 24.08 -5.45 -9.05
C ALA A 448 22.90 -4.66 -9.64
N TRP A 449 21.74 -4.74 -8.97
CA TRP A 449 20.66 -3.72 -8.97
C TRP A 449 20.98 -2.47 -8.11
N HIS A 450 22.10 -2.45 -7.37
CA HIS A 450 22.44 -1.47 -6.32
C HIS A 450 22.76 -0.04 -6.78
N LYS A 451 22.48 0.34 -8.03
CA LYS A 451 22.64 1.74 -8.47
C LYS A 451 21.31 2.39 -8.85
N CYS A 452 20.17 1.77 -8.56
CA CYS A 452 18.90 2.22 -9.15
C CYS A 452 17.97 3.03 -8.22
N TYR A 453 18.43 3.46 -7.04
CA TYR A 453 17.63 4.30 -6.13
C TYR A 453 18.40 5.55 -5.71
#